data_AF-A0A2D6RGI4-F1
#
_entry.id   AF-A0A2D6RGI4-F1
#
_cell.length_a   1.000
_cell.length_b   1.000
_cell.length_c   1.000
_cell.angle_alpha   90.00
_cell.angle_beta   90.00
_cell.angle_gamma   90.00
#
_symmetry.space_group_name_H-M   'P 1'
#
loop_
_entity.id
_entity.type
_entity.pdbx_description
1 polymer ?
#
loop_
_entity_poly.entity_id
_entity_poly.type
_entity_poly.pdbx_seq_one_letter_code
_entity_poly.pdbx_strand_id
1 'polypeptide(L)'
;MELFAIAAAMLIIWMCWQLYRARRFNQFKAMVQKDLKPRVVEHLTAKLESERSDATPNTDAHIAASQYFYTQFPARTLQVAIEWEIVNEAWLKEQGYIRFCQHLFFVDRDKLIDFSNQDDQLEED
;
A
#
# COMPACT_ATOMS: atom_id res chain seq x y z
N MET A 1 -29.03 -4.79 39.01
CA MET A 1 -28.02 -5.82 38.65
C MET A 1 -28.14 -6.24 37.18
N GLU A 2 -29.33 -6.58 36.70
CA GLU A 2 -29.54 -7.04 35.30
C GLU A 2 -29.19 -6.00 34.23
N LEU A 3 -29.55 -4.72 34.42
CA LEU A 3 -29.21 -3.65 33.47
C LEU A 3 -27.69 -3.48 33.28
N PHE A 4 -26.92 -3.55 34.37
CA PHE A 4 -25.45 -3.49 34.32
C PHE A 4 -24.86 -4.71 33.62
N ALA A 5 -25.44 -5.90 33.83
CA ALA A 5 -25.02 -7.12 33.15
C ALA A 5 -25.28 -7.04 31.63
N ILE A 6 -26.43 -6.51 31.21
CA ILE A 6 -26.77 -6.30 29.79
C ILE A 6 -25.83 -5.27 29.16
N ALA A 7 -25.57 -4.15 29.84
CA ALA A 7 -24.63 -3.13 29.37
C ALA A 7 -23.21 -3.68 29.20
N ALA A 8 -22.74 -4.48 30.17
CA ALA A 8 -21.43 -5.13 30.09
C ALA A 8 -21.35 -6.12 28.92
N ALA A 9 -22.40 -6.93 28.69
CA ALA A 9 -22.44 -7.86 27.57
C ALA A 9 -22.39 -7.14 26.20
N MET A 10 -23.14 -6.04 26.05
CA MET A 10 -23.11 -5.22 24.83
C MET A 10 -21.71 -4.63 24.58
N LEU A 11 -21.05 -4.14 25.63
CA LEU A 11 -19.69 -3.60 25.53
C LEU A 11 -18.69 -4.67 25.09
N ILE A 12 -18.77 -5.88 25.65
CA ILE A 12 -17.90 -7.00 25.25
C ILE A 12 -18.11 -7.36 23.79
N ILE A 13 -19.37 -7.47 23.33
CA ILE A 13 -19.68 -7.76 21.92
C ILE A 13 -19.10 -6.68 21.01
N TRP A 14 -19.25 -5.41 21.38
CA TRP A 14 -18.68 -4.29 20.63
C TRP A 14 -17.14 -4.35 20.56
N MET A 15 -16.46 -4.66 21.67
CA MET A 15 -15.01 -4.82 21.69
C MET A 15 -14.54 -6.00 20.83
N CYS A 16 -15.23 -7.14 20.87
CA CYS A 16 -14.96 -8.29 20.00
C CYS A 16 -15.08 -7.92 18.52
N TRP A 17 -16.11 -7.15 18.16
CA TRP A 17 -16.30 -6.67 16.79
C TRP A 17 -15.17 -5.71 16.35
N GLN A 18 -14.74 -4.80 17.23
CA GLN A 18 -13.58 -3.93 16.96
C GLN A 18 -12.30 -4.73 16.72
N LEU A 19 -12.05 -5.77 17.53
CA LEU A 19 -10.90 -6.66 17.36
C LEU A 19 -10.94 -7.41 16.03
N TYR A 20 -12.11 -7.93 15.66
CA TYR A 20 -12.30 -8.58 14.36
C TYR A 20 -11.99 -7.63 13.20
N ARG A 21 -12.51 -6.40 13.25
CA ARG A 21 -12.26 -5.36 12.24
C ARG A 21 -10.77 -5.01 12.14
N ALA A 22 -10.10 -4.82 13.28
CA ALA A 22 -8.66 -4.54 13.33
C ALA A 22 -7.83 -5.70 12.76
N ARG A 23 -8.23 -6.95 13.05
CA ARG A 23 -7.57 -8.14 12.50
C ARG A 23 -7.68 -8.19 10.98
N ARG A 24 -8.84 -7.88 10.41
CA ARG A 24 -9.04 -7.81 8.94
C ARG A 24 -8.13 -6.75 8.31
N PHE A 25 -7.98 -5.59 8.94
CA PHE A 25 -7.06 -4.56 8.44
C PHE A 25 -5.58 -4.98 8.53
N ASN A 26 -5.19 -5.68 9.61
CA ASN A 26 -3.83 -6.22 9.72
C ASN A 26 -3.56 -7.31 8.68
N GLN A 27 -4.55 -8.15 8.35
CA GLN A 27 -4.45 -9.11 7.24
C GLN A 27 -4.27 -8.39 5.90
N PHE A 28 -4.99 -7.30 5.65
CA PHE A 28 -4.81 -6.47 4.46
C PHE A 28 -3.37 -5.92 4.37
N LYS A 29 -2.84 -5.32 5.44
CA LYS A 29 -1.44 -4.83 5.46
C LYS A 29 -0.44 -5.96 5.21
N ALA A 30 -0.69 -7.14 5.77
CA ALA A 30 0.17 -8.31 5.54
C ALA A 30 0.11 -8.76 4.07
N MET A 31 -1.06 -8.74 3.44
CA MET A 31 -1.22 -9.02 2.01
C MET A 31 -0.43 -8.00 1.16
N VAL A 32 -0.51 -6.70 1.47
CA VAL A 32 0.27 -5.68 0.72
C VAL A 32 1.77 -5.98 0.80
N GLN A 33 2.27 -6.39 1.98
CA GLN A 33 3.69 -6.65 2.18
C GLN A 33 4.16 -8.02 1.69
N LYS A 34 3.30 -9.04 1.68
CA LYS A 34 3.68 -10.39 1.23
C LYS A 34 3.43 -10.62 -0.26
N ASP A 35 2.35 -10.03 -0.79
CA ASP A 35 1.87 -10.35 -2.14
C ASP A 35 2.12 -9.20 -3.11
N LEU A 36 1.85 -7.95 -2.73
CA LEU A 36 2.07 -6.79 -3.62
C LEU A 36 3.54 -6.38 -3.67
N LYS A 37 4.21 -6.30 -2.51
CA LYS A 37 5.63 -5.93 -2.44
C LYS A 37 6.53 -6.67 -3.44
N PRO A 38 6.53 -8.01 -3.54
CA PRO A 38 7.38 -8.69 -4.51
C PRO A 38 7.05 -8.33 -5.96
N ARG A 39 5.76 -8.16 -6.30
CA ARG A 39 5.34 -7.74 -7.65
C ARG A 39 5.81 -6.32 -7.98
N VAL A 40 5.73 -5.41 -7.00
CA VAL A 40 6.25 -4.05 -7.12
C VAL A 40 7.76 -4.05 -7.34
N VAL A 41 8.49 -4.89 -6.59
CA VAL A 41 9.96 -5.03 -6.73
C VAL A 41 10.33 -5.58 -8.11
N GLU A 42 9.64 -6.62 -8.57
CA GLU A 42 9.86 -7.23 -9.89
C GLU A 42 9.62 -6.20 -11.00
N HIS A 43 8.47 -5.53 -10.99
CA HIS A 43 8.12 -4.50 -11.97
C HIS A 43 9.12 -3.34 -11.95
N LEU A 44 9.48 -2.84 -10.77
CA LEU A 44 10.45 -1.74 -10.61
C LEU A 44 11.84 -2.12 -11.15
N THR A 45 12.29 -3.34 -10.87
CA THR A 45 13.60 -3.82 -11.31
C THR A 45 13.62 -3.95 -12.83
N ALA A 46 12.60 -4.57 -13.42
CA ALA A 46 12.47 -4.68 -14.87
C ALA A 46 12.43 -3.31 -15.54
N LYS A 47 11.67 -2.36 -14.98
CA LYS A 47 11.61 -0.98 -15.47
C LYS A 47 13.00 -0.32 -15.46
N LEU A 48 13.67 -0.29 -14.31
CA LEU A 48 14.98 0.36 -14.15
C LEU A 48 16.08 -0.30 -14.98
N GLU A 49 16.05 -1.62 -15.14
CA GLU A 49 16.98 -2.34 -16.02
C GLU A 49 16.73 -2.01 -17.48
N SER A 50 15.46 -1.88 -17.92
CA SER A 50 15.13 -1.52 -19.30
C SER A 50 15.48 -0.07 -19.64
N GLU A 51 15.43 0.81 -18.66
CA GLU A 51 15.78 2.24 -18.77
C GLU A 51 17.28 2.48 -18.54
N ARG A 52 18.08 1.43 -18.35
CA ARG A 52 19.52 1.57 -18.11
C ARG A 52 20.21 2.16 -19.33
N SER A 53 20.83 3.33 -19.15
CA SER A 53 21.57 4.05 -20.19
C SER A 53 22.77 4.78 -19.62
N ASP A 54 23.57 5.43 -20.46
CA ASP A 54 24.69 6.28 -19.99
C ASP A 54 24.20 7.50 -19.18
N ALA A 55 22.98 7.99 -19.45
CA ALA A 55 22.35 9.10 -18.71
C ALA A 55 21.67 8.62 -17.42
N THR A 56 21.11 7.40 -17.44
CA THR A 56 20.41 6.75 -16.33
C THR A 56 21.10 5.42 -16.01
N PRO A 57 22.26 5.45 -15.31
CA PRO A 57 23.09 4.26 -15.14
C PRO A 57 22.41 3.15 -14.36
N ASN A 58 21.35 3.46 -13.58
CA ASN A 58 20.51 2.50 -12.86
C ASN A 58 21.32 1.35 -12.26
N THR A 59 22.36 1.73 -11.52
CA THR A 59 23.28 0.78 -10.89
C THR A 59 22.52 -0.08 -9.89
N ASP A 60 23.08 -1.23 -9.54
CA ASP A 60 22.44 -2.15 -8.59
C ASP A 60 22.19 -1.48 -7.23
N ALA A 61 23.05 -0.52 -6.84
CA ALA A 61 22.84 0.31 -5.65
C ALA A 61 21.61 1.22 -5.78
N HIS A 62 21.40 1.84 -6.95
CA HIS A 62 20.21 2.65 -7.24
C HIS A 62 18.93 1.80 -7.24
N ILE A 63 18.97 0.63 -7.86
CA ILE A 63 17.85 -0.32 -7.88
C ILE A 63 17.50 -0.74 -6.45
N ALA A 64 18.49 -1.12 -5.63
CA ALA A 64 18.27 -1.50 -4.24
C ALA A 64 17.70 -0.34 -3.40
N ALA A 65 18.20 0.88 -3.58
CA ALA A 65 17.69 2.07 -2.90
C ALA A 65 16.25 2.38 -3.31
N SER A 66 15.93 2.24 -4.60
CA SER A 66 14.58 2.44 -5.14
C SER A 66 13.61 1.39 -4.58
N GLN A 67 14.00 0.11 -4.59
CA GLN A 67 13.22 -0.98 -3.98
C GLN A 67 12.96 -0.71 -2.50
N TYR A 68 13.98 -0.28 -1.75
CA TYR A 68 13.82 0.10 -0.36
C TYR A 68 12.82 1.23 -0.20
N PHE A 69 13.00 2.32 -0.95
CA PHE A 69 12.13 3.49 -0.88
C PHE A 69 10.68 3.13 -1.16
N TYR A 70 10.37 2.49 -2.29
CA TYR A 70 9.00 2.21 -2.70
C TYR A 70 8.30 1.16 -1.83
N THR A 71 9.06 0.26 -1.18
CA THR A 71 8.47 -0.85 -0.42
C THR A 71 8.53 -0.71 1.10
N GLN A 72 9.16 0.36 1.61
CA GLN A 72 9.34 0.58 3.05
C GLN A 72 8.01 0.70 3.80
N PHE A 73 7.00 1.33 3.21
CA PHE A 73 5.70 1.57 3.84
C PHE A 73 4.56 0.91 3.04
N PRO A 74 3.62 0.19 3.68
CA PRO A 74 2.51 -0.44 2.97
C PRO A 74 1.68 0.53 2.14
N ALA A 75 1.47 1.76 2.63
CA ALA A 75 0.73 2.78 1.89
C ALA A 75 1.42 3.12 0.57
N ARG A 76 2.74 3.35 0.59
CA ARG A 76 3.53 3.62 -0.60
C ARG A 76 3.56 2.44 -1.56
N THR A 77 3.79 1.22 -1.06
CA THR A 77 3.75 -0.01 -1.85
C THR A 77 2.41 -0.16 -2.57
N LEU A 78 1.30 0.08 -1.86
CA LEU A 78 -0.04 0.01 -2.44
C LEU A 78 -0.27 1.12 -3.47
N GLN A 79 0.20 2.34 -3.18
CA GLN A 79 0.05 3.48 -4.07
C GLN A 79 0.76 3.22 -5.40
N VAL A 80 2.03 2.80 -5.39
CA VAL A 80 2.74 2.45 -6.63
C VAL A 80 2.17 1.24 -7.33
N ALA A 81 1.63 0.26 -6.59
CA ALA A 81 0.99 -0.90 -7.21
C ALA A 81 -0.29 -0.52 -7.98
N ILE A 82 -1.00 0.51 -7.53
CA ILE A 82 -2.16 1.06 -8.24
C ILE A 82 -1.68 1.93 -9.41
N GLU A 83 -0.72 2.81 -9.18
CA GLU A 83 -0.20 3.74 -10.18
C GLU A 83 0.44 3.04 -11.39
N TRP A 84 1.23 1.99 -11.13
CA TRP A 84 1.86 1.17 -12.18
C TRP A 84 0.94 0.04 -12.67
N GLU A 85 -0.35 0.10 -12.36
CA GLU A 85 -1.38 -0.84 -12.79
C GLU A 85 -1.08 -2.32 -12.47
N ILE A 86 -0.20 -2.59 -11.49
CA ILE A 86 0.08 -3.94 -10.99
C ILE A 86 -1.17 -4.56 -10.35
N VAL A 87 -2.00 -3.71 -9.74
CA VAL A 87 -3.35 -4.02 -9.29
C VAL A 87 -4.32 -2.96 -9.79
N ASN A 88 -5.53 -3.38 -10.18
CA ASN A 88 -6.56 -2.46 -10.64
C ASN A 88 -7.69 -2.29 -9.61
N GLU A 89 -8.53 -1.28 -9.83
CA GLU A 89 -9.66 -0.99 -8.94
C GLU A 89 -10.67 -2.14 -8.87
N ALA A 90 -10.88 -2.86 -9.97
CA ALA A 90 -11.79 -4.01 -10.02
C ALA A 90 -11.35 -5.12 -9.05
N TRP A 91 -10.06 -5.46 -9.06
CA TRP A 91 -9.47 -6.42 -8.14
C TRP A 91 -9.64 -5.99 -6.67
N LEU A 92 -9.42 -4.71 -6.37
CA LEU A 92 -9.60 -4.16 -5.02
C LEU A 92 -11.06 -4.18 -4.56
N LYS A 93 -12.01 -3.95 -5.48
CA LYS A 93 -13.46 -4.03 -5.23
C LYS A 93 -13.91 -5.47 -4.95
N GLU A 94 -13.49 -6.41 -5.78
CA GLU A 94 -13.82 -7.84 -5.63
C GLU A 94 -13.35 -8.40 -4.29
N GLN A 95 -12.16 -8.02 -3.83
CA GLN A 95 -11.63 -8.44 -2.55
C GLN A 95 -12.22 -7.68 -1.34
N GLY A 96 -12.99 -6.61 -1.59
CA GLY A 96 -13.57 -5.76 -0.55
C GLY A 96 -12.53 -4.91 0.20
N TYR A 97 -11.42 -4.54 -0.45
CA TYR A 97 -10.31 -3.80 0.17
C TYR A 97 -10.40 -2.29 0.07
N ILE A 98 -11.33 -1.74 -0.70
CA ILE A 98 -11.48 -0.28 -0.93
C ILE A 98 -11.44 0.54 0.36
N ARG A 99 -12.22 0.14 1.38
CA ARG A 99 -12.23 0.83 2.67
C ARG A 99 -10.90 0.75 3.41
N PHE A 100 -10.15 -0.35 3.26
CA PHE A 100 -8.83 -0.50 3.86
C PHE A 100 -7.79 0.33 3.12
N CYS A 101 -7.87 0.45 1.79
CA CYS A 101 -7.04 1.35 1.01
C CYS A 101 -7.22 2.80 1.45
N GLN A 102 -8.48 3.27 1.49
CA GLN A 102 -8.81 4.62 1.96
C GLN A 102 -8.31 4.88 3.38
N HIS A 103 -8.52 3.93 4.28
CA HIS A 103 -8.03 4.04 5.65
C HIS A 103 -6.51 4.09 5.72
N LEU A 104 -5.81 3.24 4.97
CA LEU A 104 -4.36 3.19 4.94
C LEU A 104 -3.77 4.50 4.41
N PHE A 105 -4.30 5.03 3.31
CA PHE A 105 -3.85 6.31 2.75
C PHE A 105 -4.16 7.50 3.65
N PHE A 106 -5.24 7.45 4.42
CA PHE A 106 -5.53 8.47 5.41
C PHE A 106 -4.54 8.45 6.58
N VAL A 107 -4.24 7.26 7.11
CA VAL A 107 -3.36 7.09 8.29
C VAL A 107 -1.90 7.37 7.94
N ASP A 108 -1.42 6.85 6.81
CA ASP A 108 -0.02 6.98 6.36
C ASP A 108 0.14 8.10 5.31
N ARG A 109 -0.69 9.15 5.39
CA ARG A 109 -0.72 10.23 4.40
C ARG A 109 0.65 10.90 4.22
N ASP A 110 1.42 11.02 5.31
CA ASP A 110 2.76 11.61 5.31
C ASP A 110 3.81 10.73 4.61
N LYS A 111 3.49 9.47 4.29
CA LYS A 111 4.38 8.54 3.60
C LYS A 111 4.10 8.42 2.10
N LEU A 112 2.96 8.94 1.65
CA LEU A 112 2.53 8.89 0.26
C LEU A 112 3.50 9.67 -0.64
N ILE A 113 3.59 9.23 -1.88
CA ILE A 113 4.33 9.92 -2.94
C ILE A 113 3.41 10.96 -3.55
N ASP A 114 3.96 12.13 -3.83
CA ASP A 114 3.30 13.13 -4.63
C ASP A 114 3.64 12.92 -6.10
N PHE A 115 2.70 12.33 -6.84
CA PHE A 115 2.87 12.04 -8.27
C PHE A 115 2.65 13.28 -9.15
N SER A 116 2.08 14.38 -8.65
CA SER A 116 1.81 15.55 -9.49
C SER A 116 3.08 16.22 -10.02
N ASN A 117 4.23 16.03 -9.35
CA ASN A 117 5.51 16.59 -9.80
C ASN A 117 6.24 15.69 -10.80
N GLN A 118 5.72 14.49 -11.09
CA GLN A 118 6.39 13.53 -11.97
C GLN A 118 6.02 13.76 -13.44
N ASP A 119 4.85 14.34 -13.72
CA ASP A 119 4.39 14.69 -15.07
C ASP A 119 5.11 15.93 -15.62
N ASP A 120 5.44 16.92 -14.78
CA ASP A 120 6.14 18.15 -15.20
C ASP A 120 7.57 17.89 -15.73
N GLN A 121 8.22 16.79 -15.32
CA GLN A 121 9.58 16.45 -15.78
C GLN A 121 9.63 15.78 -17.15
N LEU A 122 8.49 15.35 -17.71
CA LEU A 122 8.42 14.70 -19.03
C LEU A 122 8.09 15.70 -20.17
N GLU A 123 7.76 16.95 -19.84
CA GLU A 123 7.45 17.99 -20.83
C GLU A 123 8.63 18.94 -21.13
N GLU A 124 9.76 18.82 -20.43
CA GLU A 124 10.94 19.69 -20.60
C GLU A 124 12.06 19.13 -21.50
N ASP A 125 11.91 17.92 -22.07
CA ASP A 125 12.90 17.27 -22.96
C ASP A 125 12.50 17.27 -24.46
#